data_AF-A0A940L6N9-F1
#
_entry.id   AF-A0A940L6N9-F1
#
_cell.length_a   1.000
_cell.length_b   1.000
_cell.length_c   1.000
_cell.angle_alpha   90.00
_cell.angle_beta   90.00
_cell.angle_gamma   90.00
#
_symmetry.space_group_name_H-M   'P 1'
#
loop_
_entity.id
_entity.type
_entity.pdbx_description
1 polymer ?
#
loop_
_entity_poly.entity_id
_entity_poly.type
_entity_poly.pdbx_seq_one_letter_code
_entity_poly.pdbx_strand_id
1 'polypeptide(L)'
;MEKIPFEVVQDSIDKICNIQAEADLEKASEHLFEVQPDLAGFFMEFIEDMSEGAQDLGFMMALILNKAFEEKYKSLRAMTEDEVVARFEKAESEMEKYLAMNDDMLAELQEKAASGGQPEVLNYMVEELFMSPELEPTLEADEQVHLFIVCKFFADCLNELATESSPGIVRH
;
A
#
# COMPACT_ATOMS: atom_id res chain seq x y z
N MET A 1 1.64 -7.99 16.81
CA MET A 1 1.60 -6.63 16.25
C MET A 1 0.18 -6.11 16.38
N GLU A 2 0.01 -4.85 16.79
CA GLU A 2 -1.32 -4.23 16.83
C GLU A 2 -1.78 -3.90 15.42
N LYS A 3 -3.06 -4.10 15.10
CA LYS A 3 -3.63 -3.75 13.79
C LYS A 3 -3.76 -2.23 13.63
N ILE A 4 -3.65 -1.74 12.41
CA ILE A 4 -4.06 -0.38 12.03
C ILE A 4 -5.60 -0.34 12.11
N PRO A 5 -6.18 0.51 12.97
CA PRO A 5 -7.63 0.66 13.06
C PRO A 5 -8.17 1.49 11.89
N PHE A 6 -9.46 1.33 11.61
CA PHE A 6 -10.15 2.05 10.55
C PHE A 6 -9.95 3.57 10.66
N GLU A 7 -10.00 4.13 11.88
CA GLU A 7 -9.85 5.57 12.08
C GLU A 7 -8.48 6.10 11.61
N VAL A 8 -7.41 5.30 11.72
CA VAL A 8 -6.08 5.72 11.25
C VAL A 8 -6.00 5.72 9.72
N VAL A 9 -6.66 4.75 9.07
CA VAL A 9 -6.75 4.72 7.60
C VAL A 9 -7.59 5.91 7.11
N GLN A 10 -8.74 6.15 7.72
CA GLN A 10 -9.61 7.28 7.39
C GLN A 10 -8.90 8.63 7.62
N ASP A 11 -8.24 8.81 8.76
CA ASP A 11 -7.47 10.02 9.05
C ASP A 11 -6.36 10.25 8.01
N SER A 12 -5.77 9.17 7.48
CA SER A 12 -4.74 9.26 6.43
C SER A 12 -5.36 9.65 5.09
N ILE A 13 -6.50 9.08 4.70
CA ILE A 13 -7.28 9.48 3.53
C ILE A 13 -7.62 10.96 3.63
N ASP A 14 -8.23 11.39 4.74
CA ASP A 14 -8.64 12.77 4.95
C ASP A 14 -7.45 13.73 4.89
N LYS A 15 -6.29 13.36 5.44
CA LYS A 15 -5.09 14.21 5.41
C LYS A 15 -4.53 14.38 4.01
N ILE A 16 -4.47 13.31 3.21
CA ILE A 16 -3.88 13.37 1.87
C ILE A 16 -4.88 13.97 0.87
N CYS A 17 -6.12 13.50 0.85
CA CYS A 17 -7.13 13.95 -0.12
C CYS A 17 -7.62 15.39 0.12
N ASN A 18 -7.50 15.93 1.33
CA ASN A 18 -7.86 17.33 1.59
C ASN A 18 -6.71 18.33 1.36
N ILE A 19 -5.55 17.90 0.87
CA ILE A 19 -4.46 18.81 0.51
C ILE A 19 -4.90 19.67 -0.68
N GLN A 20 -5.04 20.97 -0.45
CA GLN A 20 -5.43 21.94 -1.49
C GLN A 20 -4.23 22.67 -2.09
N ALA A 21 -3.13 22.78 -1.33
CA ALA A 21 -1.94 23.48 -1.76
C ALA A 21 -0.96 22.50 -2.38
N GLU A 22 -0.57 22.76 -3.63
CA GLU A 22 0.43 21.96 -4.36
C GLU A 22 1.71 21.76 -3.55
N ALA A 23 2.20 22.83 -2.90
CA ALA A 23 3.40 22.78 -2.06
C ALA A 23 3.27 21.86 -0.82
N ASP A 24 2.05 21.57 -0.35
CA ASP A 24 1.85 20.63 0.76
C ASP A 24 1.75 19.18 0.25
N LEU A 25 1.27 18.98 -0.99
CA LEU A 25 1.28 17.67 -1.64
C LEU A 25 2.72 17.30 -2.04
N GLU A 26 3.49 18.26 -2.54
CA GLU A 26 4.93 18.12 -2.81
C GLU A 26 5.68 17.67 -1.55
N LYS A 27 5.43 18.30 -0.39
CA LYS A 27 6.03 17.85 0.88
C LYS A 27 5.63 16.44 1.28
N ALA A 28 4.37 16.05 1.06
CA ALA A 28 3.92 14.69 1.35
C ALA A 28 4.64 13.67 0.45
N SER A 29 4.81 14.03 -0.83
CA SER A 29 5.62 13.28 -1.80
C SER A 29 7.08 13.16 -1.34
N GLU A 30 7.74 14.28 -1.10
CA GLU A 30 9.12 14.34 -0.62
C GLU A 30 9.30 13.49 0.63
N HIS A 31 8.39 13.61 1.59
CA HIS A 31 8.42 12.83 2.83
C HIS A 31 8.36 11.32 2.56
N LEU A 32 7.50 10.85 1.65
CA LEU A 32 7.47 9.43 1.24
C LEU A 32 8.83 8.96 0.71
N PHE A 33 9.47 9.74 -0.17
CA PHE A 33 10.79 9.40 -0.70
C PHE A 33 11.92 9.57 0.33
N GLU A 34 11.75 10.40 1.35
CA GLU A 34 12.71 10.52 2.46
C GLU A 34 12.65 9.31 3.40
N VAL A 35 11.45 8.81 3.71
CA VAL A 35 11.26 7.74 4.70
C VAL A 35 11.30 6.33 4.11
N GLN A 36 10.93 6.17 2.84
CA GLN A 36 10.94 4.88 2.13
C GLN A 36 11.51 5.04 0.70
N PRO A 37 12.75 5.54 0.51
CA PRO A 37 13.29 5.89 -0.81
C PRO A 37 13.23 4.73 -1.81
N ASP A 38 13.76 3.55 -1.44
CA ASP A 38 13.88 2.44 -2.38
C ASP A 38 12.52 1.77 -2.64
N LEU A 39 11.67 1.68 -1.62
CA LEU A 39 10.33 1.11 -1.77
C LEU A 39 9.39 2.05 -2.55
N ALA A 40 9.48 3.37 -2.33
CA ALA A 40 8.75 4.37 -3.09
C ALA A 40 9.24 4.42 -4.54
N GLY A 41 10.56 4.37 -4.77
CA GLY A 41 11.15 4.29 -6.11
C GLY A 41 10.64 3.07 -6.88
N PHE A 42 10.68 1.89 -6.26
CA PHE A 42 10.12 0.67 -6.85
C PHE A 42 8.63 0.80 -7.17
N PHE A 43 7.84 1.38 -6.26
CA PHE A 43 6.41 1.59 -6.49
C PHE A 43 6.17 2.48 -7.71
N MET A 44 6.90 3.59 -7.84
CA MET A 44 6.76 4.50 -8.97
C MET A 44 7.16 3.88 -10.29
N GLU A 45 8.27 3.13 -10.32
CA GLU A 45 8.70 2.40 -11.52
C GLU A 45 7.62 1.40 -11.98
N PHE A 46 6.96 0.74 -11.04
CA PHE A 46 5.92 -0.24 -11.37
C PHE A 46 4.67 0.39 -11.99
N ILE A 47 4.29 1.60 -11.57
CA ILE A 47 3.10 2.29 -12.10
C ILE A 47 3.42 3.16 -13.33
N GLU A 48 4.69 3.46 -13.63
CA GLU A 48 5.11 4.37 -14.72
C GLU A 48 4.57 3.95 -16.10
N ASP A 49 4.39 2.66 -16.32
CA ASP A 49 3.87 2.09 -17.58
C ASP A 49 2.33 2.03 -17.64
N MET A 50 1.62 2.39 -16.57
CA MET A 50 0.15 2.42 -16.53
C MET A 50 -0.40 3.75 -17.10
N SER A 51 -1.73 3.88 -17.25
CA SER A 51 -2.33 5.16 -17.61
C SER A 51 -2.04 6.25 -16.58
N GLU A 52 -2.04 7.52 -17.02
CA GLU A 52 -1.88 8.70 -16.14
C GLU A 52 -2.84 8.65 -14.94
N GLY A 53 -4.06 8.16 -15.18
CA GLY A 53 -5.05 7.94 -14.15
C GLY A 53 -4.67 6.92 -13.09
N ALA A 54 -4.16 5.78 -13.51
CA ALA A 54 -3.67 4.74 -12.61
C ALA A 54 -2.43 5.22 -11.85
N GLN A 55 -1.56 6.00 -12.50
CA GLN A 55 -0.38 6.60 -11.87
C GLN A 55 -0.79 7.57 -10.76
N ASP A 56 -1.70 8.50 -11.03
CA ASP A 56 -2.18 9.47 -10.05
C ASP A 56 -2.87 8.78 -8.87
N LEU A 57 -3.78 7.84 -9.15
CA LEU A 57 -4.45 7.08 -8.10
C LEU A 57 -3.45 6.27 -7.27
N GLY A 58 -2.53 5.55 -7.94
CA GLY A 58 -1.53 4.75 -7.27
C GLY A 58 -0.60 5.56 -6.38
N PHE A 59 -0.18 6.72 -6.87
CA PHE A 59 0.63 7.65 -6.09
C PHE A 59 -0.13 8.14 -4.84
N MET A 60 -1.39 8.54 -4.98
CA MET A 60 -2.24 8.95 -3.84
C MET A 60 -2.43 7.80 -2.84
N MET A 61 -2.68 6.58 -3.32
CA MET A 61 -2.77 5.39 -2.47
C MET A 61 -1.46 5.13 -1.73
N ALA A 62 -0.30 5.25 -2.38
CA ALA A 62 1.00 5.06 -1.72
C ALA A 62 1.23 6.06 -0.58
N LEU A 63 0.86 7.33 -0.76
CA LEU A 63 0.92 8.35 0.29
C LEU A 63 0.01 7.99 1.47
N ILE A 64 -1.23 7.58 1.20
CA ILE A 64 -2.21 7.20 2.22
C ILE A 64 -1.75 5.97 3.00
N LEU A 65 -1.28 4.94 2.30
CA LEU A 65 -0.77 3.71 2.89
C LEU A 65 0.44 4.01 3.79
N ASN A 66 1.46 4.68 3.27
CA ASN A 66 2.64 5.05 4.05
C ASN A 66 2.25 5.87 5.30
N LYS A 67 1.35 6.84 5.14
CA LYS A 67 0.87 7.68 6.24
C LYS A 67 0.19 6.85 7.34
N ALA A 68 -0.70 5.93 6.98
CA ALA A 68 -1.40 5.07 7.93
C ALA A 68 -0.43 4.20 8.73
N PHE A 69 0.59 3.66 8.06
CA PHE A 69 1.66 2.87 8.69
C PHE A 69 2.54 3.73 9.60
N GLU A 70 2.97 4.92 9.21
CA GLU A 70 3.77 5.81 10.07
C GLU A 70 2.99 6.30 11.31
N GLU A 71 1.69 6.60 11.16
CA GLU A 71 0.86 7.03 12.28
C GLU A 71 0.67 5.94 13.30
N LYS A 72 0.49 4.69 12.85
CA LYS A 72 0.40 3.55 13.76
C LYS A 72 1.76 3.15 14.33
N TYR A 73 2.80 3.15 13.50
CA TYR A 73 4.13 2.64 13.83
C TYR A 73 5.15 3.77 13.67
N LYS A 74 5.41 4.47 14.78
CA LYS A 74 6.22 5.70 14.84
C LYS A 74 7.71 5.55 14.43
N SER A 75 8.16 4.36 14.03
CA SER A 75 9.58 4.08 13.77
C SER A 75 9.75 2.94 12.76
N LEU A 76 9.17 3.13 11.58
CA LEU A 76 9.49 2.28 10.43
C LEU A 76 10.83 2.75 9.87
N ARG A 77 11.81 1.84 9.83
CA ARG A 77 13.05 2.08 9.08
C ARG A 77 12.74 2.11 7.58
N ALA A 78 13.60 2.74 6.79
CA ALA A 78 13.57 2.56 5.35
C ALA A 78 13.89 1.10 4.97
N MET A 79 13.14 0.56 4.01
CA MET A 79 13.53 -0.67 3.31
C MET A 79 14.64 -0.35 2.31
N THR A 80 15.65 -1.23 2.21
CA THR A 80 16.72 -1.07 1.22
C THR A 80 16.35 -1.70 -0.13
N GLU A 81 16.96 -1.26 -1.23
CA GLU A 81 16.78 -1.85 -2.57
C GLU A 81 16.91 -3.39 -2.58
N ASP A 82 17.98 -3.95 -2.01
CA ASP A 82 18.21 -5.41 -1.93
C ASP A 82 17.05 -6.14 -1.23
N GLU A 83 16.44 -5.49 -0.24
CA GLU A 83 15.30 -6.03 0.50
C GLU A 83 14.01 -5.97 -0.28
N VAL A 84 13.79 -4.89 -1.03
CA VAL A 84 12.65 -4.75 -1.94
C VAL A 84 12.71 -5.85 -2.98
N VAL A 85 13.86 -6.03 -3.65
CA VAL A 85 14.08 -7.08 -4.66
C VAL A 85 13.85 -8.46 -4.05
N ALA A 86 14.49 -8.78 -2.92
CA ALA A 86 14.34 -10.09 -2.30
C ALA A 86 12.91 -10.40 -1.82
N ARG A 87 12.11 -9.38 -1.49
CA ARG A 87 10.70 -9.53 -1.14
C ARG A 87 9.83 -9.68 -2.36
N PHE A 88 10.09 -8.91 -3.41
CA PHE A 88 9.41 -9.02 -4.69
C PHE A 88 9.57 -10.43 -5.28
N GLU A 89 10.80 -10.95 -5.34
CA GLU A 89 11.08 -12.31 -5.81
C GLU A 89 10.35 -13.39 -4.99
N LYS A 90 10.21 -13.21 -3.67
CA LYS A 90 9.47 -14.15 -2.82
C LYS A 90 7.97 -14.07 -3.05
N ALA A 91 7.46 -12.88 -3.32
CA ALA A 91 6.04 -12.62 -3.51
C ALA A 91 5.57 -12.88 -4.95
N GLU A 92 6.48 -12.98 -5.93
CA GLU A 92 6.19 -13.16 -7.36
C GLU A 92 5.11 -14.23 -7.61
N SER A 93 5.29 -15.44 -7.07
CA SER A 93 4.31 -16.54 -7.25
C SER A 93 2.93 -16.29 -6.64
N GLU A 94 2.83 -15.40 -5.66
CA GLU A 94 1.56 -14.97 -5.09
C GLU A 94 0.95 -13.83 -5.90
N MET A 95 1.77 -12.88 -6.34
CA MET A 95 1.35 -11.78 -7.23
C MET A 95 0.81 -12.30 -8.56
N GLU A 96 1.43 -13.31 -9.16
CA GLU A 96 0.94 -13.94 -10.39
C GLU A 96 -0.48 -14.50 -10.23
N LYS A 97 -0.85 -14.98 -9.03
CA LYS A 97 -2.22 -15.47 -8.79
C LYS A 97 -3.21 -14.33 -8.79
N TYR A 98 -2.82 -13.15 -8.29
CA TYR A 98 -3.66 -11.97 -8.28
C TYR A 98 -4.01 -11.48 -9.68
N LEU A 99 -3.26 -11.85 -10.73
CA LEU A 99 -3.68 -11.58 -12.12
C LEU A 99 -5.02 -12.23 -12.50
N ALA A 100 -5.44 -13.28 -11.77
CA ALA A 100 -6.73 -13.93 -11.92
C ALA A 100 -7.75 -13.50 -10.84
N MET A 101 -7.59 -12.27 -10.30
CA MET A 101 -8.42 -11.73 -9.22
C MET A 101 -9.92 -11.90 -9.50
N ASN A 102 -10.66 -12.34 -8.49
CA ASN A 102 -12.10 -12.43 -8.50
C ASN A 102 -12.64 -12.27 -7.07
N ASP A 103 -13.97 -12.19 -6.94
CA ASP A 103 -14.64 -11.96 -5.65
C ASP A 103 -14.31 -13.02 -4.59
N ASP A 104 -14.17 -14.30 -4.98
CA ASP A 104 -13.79 -15.38 -4.05
C ASP A 104 -12.37 -15.16 -3.53
N MET A 105 -11.44 -14.76 -4.41
CA MET A 105 -10.06 -14.43 -4.01
C MET A 105 -10.00 -13.18 -3.11
N LEU A 106 -10.81 -12.16 -3.39
CA LEU A 106 -10.90 -10.97 -2.54
C LEU A 106 -11.40 -11.34 -1.14
N ALA A 107 -12.42 -12.19 -1.03
CA ALA A 107 -12.92 -12.69 0.24
C ALA A 107 -11.85 -13.48 1.02
N GLU A 108 -11.09 -14.36 0.35
CA GLU A 108 -9.98 -15.08 0.95
C GLU A 108 -8.88 -14.13 1.47
N LEU A 109 -8.56 -13.08 0.73
CA LEU A 109 -7.59 -12.08 1.14
C LEU A 109 -8.06 -11.32 2.39
N GLN A 110 -9.33 -10.94 2.44
CA GLN A 110 -9.93 -10.28 3.60
C GLN A 110 -9.90 -11.18 4.84
N GLU A 111 -10.18 -12.48 4.70
CA GLU A 111 -10.06 -13.44 5.81
C GLU A 111 -8.61 -13.58 6.31
N LYS A 112 -7.65 -13.66 5.39
CA LYS A 112 -6.21 -13.70 5.75
C LYS A 112 -5.78 -12.42 6.46
N ALA A 113 -6.20 -11.25 5.97
CA ALA A 113 -5.89 -9.99 6.62
C ALA A 113 -6.53 -9.90 8.02
N ALA A 114 -7.75 -10.40 8.19
CA ALA A 114 -8.42 -10.46 9.48
C ALA A 114 -7.70 -11.36 10.50
N SER A 115 -7.05 -12.44 10.07
CA SER A 115 -6.38 -13.41 10.96
C SER A 115 -4.91 -13.08 11.25
N GLY A 116 -4.18 -12.46 10.31
CA GLY A 116 -2.74 -12.25 10.44
C GLY A 116 -2.17 -10.98 9.80
N GLY A 117 -2.99 -10.13 9.19
CA GLY A 117 -2.55 -8.92 8.49
C GLY A 117 -3.22 -7.64 9.00
N GLN A 118 -3.34 -6.68 8.08
CA GLN A 118 -3.98 -5.38 8.30
C GLN A 118 -5.32 -5.32 7.56
N PRO A 119 -6.44 -5.71 8.22
CA PRO A 119 -7.72 -5.82 7.55
C PRO A 119 -8.20 -4.49 6.97
N GLU A 120 -8.06 -3.39 7.72
CA GLU A 120 -8.55 -2.08 7.29
C GLU A 120 -7.72 -1.48 6.14
N VAL A 121 -6.43 -1.78 6.10
CA VAL A 121 -5.57 -1.40 4.96
C VAL A 121 -5.97 -2.16 3.70
N LEU A 122 -6.23 -3.48 3.82
CA LEU A 122 -6.71 -4.27 2.70
C LEU A 122 -8.09 -3.82 2.24
N ASN A 123 -9.01 -3.58 3.17
CA ASN A 123 -10.35 -3.09 2.86
C ASN A 123 -10.30 -1.78 2.10
N TYR A 124 -9.46 -0.83 2.53
CA TYR A 124 -9.24 0.41 1.77
C TYR A 124 -8.80 0.14 0.33
N MET A 125 -7.78 -0.70 0.11
CA MET A 125 -7.34 -1.01 -1.26
C MET A 125 -8.44 -1.66 -2.10
N VAL A 126 -9.24 -2.55 -1.49
CA VAL A 126 -10.34 -3.23 -2.19
C VAL A 126 -11.49 -2.27 -2.51
N GLU A 127 -11.85 -1.43 -1.55
CA GLU A 127 -12.91 -0.43 -1.71
C GLU A 127 -12.55 0.56 -2.80
N GLU A 128 -11.33 1.11 -2.72
CA GLU A 128 -10.84 2.10 -3.67
C GLU A 128 -10.78 1.52 -5.10
N LEU A 129 -10.21 0.32 -5.28
CA LEU A 129 -9.94 -0.21 -6.62
C LEU A 129 -11.08 -1.00 -7.26
N PHE A 130 -11.94 -1.65 -6.47
CA PHE A 130 -12.95 -2.57 -7.00
C PHE A 130 -14.39 -2.20 -6.63
N MET A 131 -14.62 -1.35 -5.61
CA MET A 131 -15.97 -1.03 -5.12
C MET A 131 -16.38 0.43 -5.33
N SER A 132 -15.49 1.27 -5.85
CA SER A 132 -15.76 2.67 -6.18
C SER A 132 -16.08 2.84 -7.67
N PRO A 133 -17.37 2.74 -8.08
CA PRO A 133 -17.78 2.93 -9.48
C PRO A 133 -17.61 4.38 -9.97
N GLU A 134 -17.28 5.30 -9.07
CA GLU A 134 -17.06 6.74 -9.33
C GLU A 134 -15.57 7.12 -9.38
N LEU A 135 -14.64 6.15 -9.42
CA LEU A 135 -13.23 6.46 -9.67
C LEU A 135 -13.13 7.28 -10.97
N GLU A 136 -12.73 8.55 -10.83
CA GLU A 136 -12.28 9.38 -11.92
C GLU A 136 -10.76 9.53 -11.81
N PRO A 137 -9.99 9.03 -12.78
CA PRO A 137 -10.45 8.34 -13.99
C PRO A 137 -10.86 6.89 -13.73
N THR A 138 -11.79 6.40 -14.53
CA THR A 138 -12.22 5.00 -14.48
C THR A 138 -11.10 4.14 -15.01
N LEU A 139 -10.52 3.31 -14.15
CA LEU A 139 -9.46 2.36 -14.52
C LEU A 139 -10.03 1.16 -15.26
N GLU A 140 -9.28 0.65 -16.23
CA GLU A 140 -9.57 -0.65 -16.84
C GLU A 140 -9.35 -1.77 -15.82
N ALA A 141 -10.05 -2.90 -15.98
CA ALA A 141 -10.04 -3.99 -15.00
C ALA A 141 -8.65 -4.59 -14.78
N ASP A 142 -7.82 -4.63 -15.82
CA ASP A 142 -6.42 -5.06 -15.72
C ASP A 142 -5.57 -4.04 -14.96
N GLU A 143 -5.74 -2.73 -15.19
CA GLU A 143 -5.06 -1.69 -14.42
C GLU A 143 -5.45 -1.73 -12.93
N GLN A 144 -6.74 -1.96 -12.60
CA GLN A 144 -7.18 -2.16 -11.21
C GLN A 144 -6.44 -3.32 -10.54
N VAL A 145 -6.29 -4.44 -11.24
CA VAL A 145 -5.59 -5.62 -10.72
C VAL A 145 -4.09 -5.35 -10.57
N HIS A 146 -3.44 -4.74 -11.56
CA HIS A 146 -2.02 -4.41 -11.45
C HIS A 146 -1.75 -3.40 -10.33
N LEU A 147 -2.62 -2.39 -10.19
CA LEU A 147 -2.50 -1.40 -9.13
C LEU A 147 -2.73 -2.04 -7.76
N PHE A 148 -3.69 -2.95 -7.65
CA PHE A 148 -3.90 -3.74 -6.43
C PHE A 148 -2.64 -4.53 -6.05
N ILE A 149 -1.99 -5.19 -7.02
CA ILE A 149 -0.78 -5.99 -6.79
C ILE A 149 0.33 -5.12 -6.18
N VAL A 150 0.62 -3.96 -6.77
CA VAL A 150 1.70 -3.10 -6.29
C VAL A 150 1.35 -2.43 -4.95
N CYS A 151 0.11 -1.97 -4.76
CA CYS A 151 -0.34 -1.44 -3.47
C CYS A 151 -0.30 -2.51 -2.37
N LYS A 152 -0.70 -3.74 -2.68
CA LYS A 152 -0.64 -4.87 -1.74
C LYS A 152 0.80 -5.20 -1.36
N PHE A 153 1.70 -5.26 -2.35
CA PHE A 153 3.13 -5.47 -2.09
C PHE A 153 3.72 -4.37 -1.21
N PHE A 154 3.43 -3.11 -1.54
CA PHE A 154 3.87 -1.96 -0.77
C PHE A 154 3.39 -2.03 0.69
N ALA A 155 2.10 -2.29 0.89
CA ALA A 155 1.51 -2.44 2.22
C ALA A 155 2.10 -3.64 2.99
N ASP A 156 2.37 -4.76 2.33
CA ASP A 156 3.00 -5.93 2.95
C ASP A 156 4.43 -5.63 3.39
N CYS A 157 5.21 -4.93 2.55
CA CYS A 157 6.54 -4.46 2.90
C CYS A 157 6.52 -3.58 4.15
N LEU A 158 5.63 -2.59 4.20
CA LEU A 158 5.46 -1.74 5.40
C LEU A 158 5.02 -2.54 6.63
N ASN A 159 4.15 -3.51 6.45
CA ASN A 159 3.66 -4.37 7.51
C ASN A 159 4.75 -5.28 8.10
N GLU A 160 5.64 -5.80 7.25
CA GLU A 160 6.81 -6.54 7.70
C GLU A 160 7.77 -5.66 8.51
N LEU A 161 8.08 -4.46 8.02
CA LEU A 161 8.91 -3.49 8.76
C LEU A 161 8.29 -3.15 10.13
N ALA A 162 6.97 -2.96 10.19
CA ALA A 162 6.24 -2.73 11.43
C ALA A 162 6.36 -3.90 12.42
N THR A 163 6.45 -5.12 11.90
CA THR A 163 6.64 -6.34 12.69
C THR A 163 8.07 -6.46 13.20
N GLU A 164 9.07 -6.07 12.41
CA GLU A 164 10.49 -6.04 12.82
C GLU A 164 10.74 -5.04 13.97
N SER A 165 10.10 -3.87 13.95
CA SER A 165 10.23 -2.83 14.96
C SER A 165 9.45 -3.09 16.27
N SER A 166 8.63 -4.15 16.34
CA SER A 166 7.89 -4.49 17.56
C SER A 166 8.82 -5.12 18.61
N PRO A 167 8.98 -4.54 19.82
CA PRO A 167 9.82 -5.11 20.87
C PRO A 167 9.18 -6.37 21.42
N GLY A 168 9.52 -7.52 20.84
CA GLY A 168 9.12 -8.81 21.36
C GLY A 168 9.01 -9.87 20.28
N ILE A 169 10.15 -10.36 19.80
CA ILE A 169 10.45 -11.79 19.66
C ILE A 169 11.98 -11.89 19.80
N VAL A 170 12.46 -12.03 21.05
CA VAL A 170 13.75 -12.70 21.28
C VAL A 170 13.43 -14.19 21.09
N ARG A 171 13.79 -14.75 19.94
CA ARG A 171 13.83 -16.22 19.79
C ARG A 171 15.02 -16.72 20.62
N HIS A 172 14.72 -17.33 21.76
CA HIS A 172 15.63 -18.26 22.44
C HIS A 172 15.69 -19.58 21.68
#